data_AF-A0AB36DZ64-F1
#
_entry.id   AF-A0AB36DZ64-F1
#
_cell.length_a   1.000
_cell.length_b   1.000
_cell.length_c   1.000
_cell.angle_alpha   90.00
_cell.angle_beta   90.00
_cell.angle_gamma   90.00
#
_symmetry.space_group_name_H-M   'P 1'
#
loop_
_entity.id
_entity.type
_entity.pdbx_description
1 polymer ?
#
loop_
_entity_poly.entity_id
_entity_poly.type
_entity_poly.pdbx_seq_one_letter_code
_entity_poly.pdbx_strand_id
1 'polypeptide(L)' 'MSKTIILKINNGKSTIKEFFIQANKGQTLVIKAQAKVNYQFIDENTGFGPEIITTKRVGDDLVVVFERGGGC' A
#
# COMPACT_ATOMS: atom_id res chain seq x y z
N MET A 1 6.82 -10.40 -12.33
CA MET A 1 7.34 -10.84 -11.03
C MET A 1 6.47 -10.24 -9.94
N SER A 2 6.16 -11.00 -8.90
CA SER A 2 5.56 -10.49 -7.67
C SER A 2 6.63 -9.78 -6.83
N LYS A 3 6.25 -8.71 -6.14
CA LYS A 3 7.10 -8.03 -5.16
C LYS A 3 6.44 -8.09 -3.78
N THR A 4 7.23 -8.20 -2.72
CA THR A 4 6.69 -8.03 -1.36
C THR A 4 6.62 -6.55 -1.03
N ILE A 5 5.44 -6.07 -0.68
CA ILE A 5 5.22 -4.74 -0.11
C ILE A 5 4.92 -4.89 1.38
N ILE A 6 5.68 -4.20 2.21
CA ILE A 6 5.40 -4.04 3.63
C ILE A 6 4.44 -2.85 3.78
N LEU A 7 3.25 -3.11 4.30
CA LEU A 7 2.29 -2.08 4.68
C LEU A 7 2.33 -1.90 6.19
N LYS A 8 2.75 -0.71 6.62
CA LYS A 8 2.68 -0.28 8.03
C LYS A 8 1.53 0.70 8.21
N ILE A 9 0.71 0.46 9.23
CA ILE A 9 -0.31 1.39 9.70
C ILE A 9 0.23 2.07 10.95
N ASN A 10 0.36 3.39 10.90
CA ASN A 10 0.96 4.20 11.96
C ASN A 10 -0.06 5.16 12.56
N ASN A 11 -0.11 5.31 13.89
CA ASN A 11 -1.02 6.25 14.57
C ASN A 11 -0.36 7.61 14.90
N GLY A 12 0.75 7.94 14.22
CA GLY A 12 1.55 9.14 14.47
C GLY A 12 2.58 9.02 15.61
N LYS A 13 2.50 7.96 16.44
CA LYS A 13 3.49 7.66 17.49
C LYS A 13 4.27 6.38 17.20
N SER A 14 3.58 5.34 16.75
CA SER A 14 4.16 4.04 16.46
C SER A 14 3.42 3.32 15.35
N THR A 15 4.04 2.24 14.84
CA THR A 15 3.36 1.26 14.00
C THR A 15 2.44 0.42 14.85
N ILE A 16 1.16 0.39 14.48
CA ILE A 16 0.13 -0.39 15.19
C ILE A 16 -0.22 -1.69 14.47
N LYS A 17 0.05 -1.78 13.16
CA LYS A 17 -0.08 -2.99 12.35
C LYS A 17 0.95 -3.00 11.24
N GLU A 18 1.42 -4.19 10.91
CA GLU A 18 2.35 -4.44 9.81
C GLU A 18 1.86 -5.66 9.03
N PHE A 19 1.86 -5.55 7.70
CA PHE A 19 1.42 -6.61 6.79
C PHE A 19 2.45 -6.80 5.67
N PHE A 20 2.70 -8.05 5.30
CA PHE A 20 3.54 -8.41 4.16
C PHE A 20 2.62 -8.83 3.01
N ILE A 21 2.59 -8.04 1.95
CA ILE A 21 1.68 -8.21 0.82
C ILE A 21 2.47 -8.67 -0.39
N GLN A 22 2.10 -9.81 -0.97
CA GLN A 22 2.59 -10.21 -2.28
C GLN A 22 1.84 -9.42 -3.35
N ALA A 23 2.46 -8.33 -3.82
CA ALA A 23 1.91 -7.46 -4.83
C ALA A 23 2.23 -7.99 -6.22
N ASN A 24 1.18 -8.33 -6.98
CA ASN A 24 1.29 -8.57 -8.41
C ASN A 24 1.00 -7.28 -9.18
N LYS A 25 1.66 -7.13 -10.35
CA LYS A 25 1.48 -5.96 -11.22
C LYS A 25 0.00 -5.73 -11.53
N GLY A 26 -0.51 -4.54 -11.24
CA GLY A 26 -1.89 -4.15 -11.55
C GLY A 26 -2.95 -4.80 -10.65
N GLN A 27 -2.57 -5.61 -9.66
CA GLN A 27 -3.50 -6.19 -8.69
C GLN A 27 -4.09 -5.09 -7.81
N THR A 28 -5.41 -5.11 -7.65
CA THR A 28 -6.12 -4.22 -6.74
C THR A 28 -6.11 -4.77 -5.33
N LEU A 29 -5.59 -3.97 -4.40
CA LEU A 29 -5.67 -4.20 -2.97
C LEU A 29 -6.71 -3.26 -2.36
N VAL A 30 -7.62 -3.79 -1.55
CA VAL A 30 -8.65 -3.03 -0.85
C VAL A 30 -8.40 -3.13 0.65
N ILE A 31 -8.16 -2.00 1.30
CA ILE A 31 -7.88 -1.89 2.73
C ILE A 31 -8.98 -1.07 3.37
N LYS A 32 -9.57 -1.55 4.47
CA LYS A 32 -10.51 -0.73 5.26
C LYS A 32 -9.79 0.51 5.79
N ALA A 33 -10.29 1.69 5.41
CA ALA A 33 -9.73 2.95 5.85
C ALA A 33 -9.95 3.12 7.37
N GLN A 34 -8.91 3.51 8.08
CA GLN A 34 -8.95 3.80 9.50
C GLN A 34 -8.75 5.30 9.70
N ALA A 35 -9.49 5.89 10.63
CA ALA A 35 -9.33 7.29 10.96
C ALA A 35 -8.03 7.53 11.73
N LYS A 36 -7.40 8.69 11.51
CA LYS A 36 -6.21 9.15 12.25
C LYS A 36 -5.01 8.20 12.19
N VAL A 37 -4.84 7.50 11.06
CA VAL A 37 -3.64 6.70 10.78
C VAL A 37 -2.99 7.13 9.48
N ASN A 38 -1.70 6.81 9.35
CA ASN A 38 -0.94 6.94 8.12
C ASN A 38 -0.61 5.54 7.59
N TYR A 39 -0.75 5.35 6.28
CA TYR A 39 -0.37 4.12 5.58
C TYR A 39 1.00 4.33 4.94
N GLN A 40 1.97 3.53 5.34
CA GLN A 40 3.31 3.54 4.77
C GLN A 40 3.53 2.24 3.99
N PHE A 41 3.84 2.38 2.70
CA PHE A 41 4.16 1.27 1.82
C PHE A 41 5.67 1.25 1.58
N ILE A 42 6.29 0.10 1.76
CA ILE A 42 7.73 -0.10 1.58
C ILE A 42 7.93 -1.32 0.66
N ASP A 43 8.68 -1.16 -0.41
CA ASP A 43 9.18 -2.28 -1.21
C ASP A 43 10.28 -2.97 -0.41
N GLU A 44 10.04 -4.24 -0.02
CA GLU A 44 10.95 -5.01 0.83
C GLU A 44 12.36 -5.13 0.24
N ASN A 45 12.48 -5.19 -1.10
CA ASN A 45 13.78 -5.40 -1.74
C ASN A 45 14.66 -4.15 -1.72
N THR A 46 14.05 -2.96 -1.75
CA THR A 46 14.77 -1.70 -1.87
C THR A 46 14.82 -0.91 -0.57
N GLY A 47 13.88 -1.16 0.36
CA GLY A 47 13.70 -0.39 1.57
C GLY A 47 13.05 0.99 1.35
N PHE A 48 12.70 1.33 0.10
CA PHE A 48 12.04 2.59 -0.27
C PHE A 48 10.54 2.40 -0.55
N GLY A 49 9.84 3.49 -0.86
CA GLY A 49 8.47 3.40 -1.36
C GLY A 49 8.41 2.66 -2.71
N PRO A 50 7.28 2.03 -3.06
CA PRO A 50 7.09 1.43 -4.39
C PRO A 50 7.28 2.48 -5.49
N GLU A 51 7.94 2.09 -6.58
CA GLU A 51 8.24 2.98 -7.71
C GLU A 51 6.97 3.54 -8.36
N ILE A 52 5.97 2.68 -8.56
CA ILE A 52 4.65 3.06 -9.09
C ILE A 52 3.57 2.57 -8.13
N ILE A 53 2.81 3.53 -7.58
CA ILE A 53 1.64 3.27 -6.75
C ILE A 53 0.51 4.22 -7.12
N THR A 54 -0.70 3.68 -7.25
CA THR A 54 -1.93 4.47 -7.36
C THR A 54 -2.79 4.19 -6.15
N THR A 55 -3.29 5.25 -5.52
CA THR A 55 -4.23 5.14 -4.40
C THR A 55 -5.49 5.94 -4.67
N LYS A 56 -6.63 5.43 -4.22
CA LYS A 56 -7.92 6.13 -4.28
C LYS A 56 -8.77 5.73 -3.08
N ARG A 57 -9.52 6.68 -2.53
CA ARG A 57 -10.57 6.38 -1.55
C ARG A 57 -11.88 6.08 -2.27
N VAL A 58 -12.53 4.97 -1.91
CA VAL A 58 -13.84 4.57 -2.42
C VAL A 58 -14.70 4.20 -1.21
N GLY A 59 -15.65 5.06 -0.86
CA GLY A 59 -16.39 4.93 0.41
C GLY A 59 -15.43 4.90 1.61
N ASP A 60 -15.52 3.83 2.40
CA ASP A 60 -14.67 3.60 3.57
C ASP A 60 -13.43 2.74 3.29
N ASP A 61 -13.08 2.55 2.02
CA ASP A 61 -11.95 1.76 1.60
C ASP A 61 -10.85 2.61 0.97
N LEU A 62 -9.61 2.23 1.25
CA LEU A 62 -8.42 2.64 0.53
C LEU A 62 -8.12 1.58 -0.54
N VAL A 63 -8.27 1.96 -1.80
CA VAL A 63 -7.93 1.13 -2.96
C VAL A 63 -6.51 1.46 -3.38
N VAL A 64 -5.67 0.44 -3.52
CA VAL A 64 -4.25 0.56 -3.88
C VAL A 64 -3.94 -0.36 -5.05
N VAL A 65 -3.17 0.15 -6.01
CA VAL A 65 -2.63 -0.65 -7.11
C VAL A 65 -1.15 -0.33 -7.26
N PHE A 66 -0.32 -1.37 -7.33
CA PHE A 66 1.12 -1.24 -7.56
C PHE A 66 1.46 -1.54 -9.01
N GLU A 67 2.46 -0.86 -9.55
CA GLU A 67 3.07 -1.16 -10.85
C GLU A 67 2.06 -1.15 -12.03
N ARG A 68 0.93 -0.42 -11.89
CA ARG A 68 0.00 -0.23 -13.01
C ARG A 68 0.67 0.69 -14.02
N GLY A 69 1.04 0.14 -15.18
CA GLY A 69 1.57 0.94 -16.29
C GLY A 69 0.58 2.06 -16.59
N GLY A 70 1.10 3.28 -16.75
CA GLY A 70 0.32 4.50 -16.93
C GLY A 70 -0.73 4.36 -18.01
N GLY A 71 -1.97 4.11 -17.59
CA GLY A 71 -3.16 4.10 -18.42
C GLY A 71 -4.20 4.87 -17.65
N CYS A 72 -4.21 6.18 -17.87
CA CYS A 72 -5.31 7.07 -17.56
C CYS A 72 -6.61 6.53 -18.17
#